data_AF-A0A352RZZ6-F1
#
_entry.id   AF-A0A352RZZ6-F1
#
_cell.length_a   1.000
_cell.length_b   1.000
_cell.length_c   1.000
_cell.angle_alpha   90.00
_cell.angle_beta   90.00
_cell.angle_gamma   90.00
#
_symmetry.space_group_name_H-M   'P 1'
#
loop_
_entity.id
_entity.type
_entity.pdbx_description
1 polymer ?
#
loop_
_entity_poly.entity_id
_entity_poly.type
_entity_poly.pdbx_seq_one_letter_code
_entity_poly.pdbx_strand_id
1 'polypeptide(L)' 'MKIAKNTVVSVVYKLSDAQGNLIEESDEPMVYLHGGYDGTFPKIEEALDGHDAGFETELQLEPDEAFGDYDAELV' A
#
# COMPACT_ATOMS: atom_id res chain seq x y z
N MET A 1 -13.60 13.15 5.03
CA MET A 1 -14.12 11.92 5.66
C MET A 1 -12.90 11.09 5.97
N LYS A 2 -12.70 10.70 7.23
CA LYS A 2 -11.47 10.03 7.66
C LYS A 2 -11.49 8.55 7.27
N ILE A 3 -10.35 8.04 6.85
CA ILE A 3 -10.10 6.62 6.65
C ILE A 3 -10.15 5.95 8.02
N ALA A 4 -10.97 4.92 8.13
CA ALA A 4 -11.18 4.16 9.36
C ALA A 4 -11.67 2.75 9.02
N LYS A 5 -11.66 1.86 10.01
CA LYS A 5 -12.16 0.49 9.87
C LYS A 5 -13.56 0.43 9.23
N ASN A 6 -13.73 -0.50 8.28
CA ASN A 6 -14.93 -0.69 7.45
C ASN A 6 -15.19 0.42 6.43
N THR A 7 -14.14 1.11 5.97
CA THR A 7 -14.24 2.13 4.92
C THR A 7 -13.63 1.60 3.63
N VAL A 8 -14.32 1.84 2.51
CA VAL A 8 -13.77 1.55 1.18
C VAL A 8 -12.87 2.72 0.77
N VAL A 9 -11.60 2.44 0.53
CA VAL A 9 -10.59 3.44 0.18
C VAL A 9 -10.05 3.13 -1.21
N SER A 10 -10.01 4.16 -2.04
CA SER A 10 -9.38 4.13 -3.36
C SER A 10 -8.02 4.81 -3.26
N VAL A 11 -6.94 4.08 -3.54
CA VAL A 11 -5.57 4.61 -3.51
C VAL A 11 -4.90 4.42 -4.85
N VAL A 12 -4.12 5.41 -5.24
CA VAL A 12 -3.17 5.31 -6.34
C VAL A 12 -1.80 5.24 -5.69
N TYR A 13 -1.00 4.24 -6.05
CA TYR A 13 0.32 4.05 -5.49
C TYR A 13 1.37 3.87 -6.58
N LYS A 14 2.60 4.18 -6.19
CA LYS A 14 3.79 4.02 -7.00
C LYS A 14 4.83 3.26 -6.20
N LEU A 15 5.25 2.11 -6.70
CA LEU A 15 6.24 1.24 -6.09
C LEU A 15 7.57 1.40 -6.84
N SER A 16 8.61 1.81 -6.13
CA SER A 16 9.96 1.90 -6.67
C SER A 16 10.92 1.05 -5.84
N ASP A 17 11.97 0.53 -6.46
CA ASP A 17 13.05 -0.15 -5.73
C ASP A 17 13.95 0.84 -4.97
N ALA A 18 14.85 0.34 -4.11
CA ALA A 18 15.79 1.15 -3.34
C ALA A 18 16.73 2.03 -4.19
N GLN A 19 16.93 1.69 -5.47
CA GLN A 19 17.70 2.46 -6.43
C GLN A 19 16.84 3.47 -7.23
N GLY A 20 15.54 3.57 -6.94
CA GLY A 20 14.61 4.48 -7.60
C GLY A 20 14.11 3.99 -8.95
N ASN A 21 14.29 2.71 -9.30
CA ASN A 21 13.65 2.14 -10.49
C ASN A 21 12.18 1.87 -10.19
N LEU A 22 11.31 2.40 -11.04
CA LEU A 22 9.89 2.15 -10.96
C LEU A 22 9.61 0.66 -11.20
N ILE A 23 9.08 -0.02 -10.20
CA ILE A 23 8.66 -1.42 -10.29
C ILE A 23 7.22 -1.47 -10.77
N GLU A 24 6.34 -0.69 -10.14
CA GLU A 24 4.91 -0.68 -10.43
C GLU A 24 4.33 0.73 -10.23
N GLU A 25 3.42 1.11 -11.11
CA GLU A 25 2.62 2.33 -10.99
C GLU A 25 1.17 1.95 -11.27
N SER A 26 0.26 2.27 -10.35
CA SER A 26 -1.16 2.02 -10.57
C SER A 26 -1.73 3.13 -11.45
N ASP A 27 -2.05 2.86 -12.71
CA ASP A 27 -2.79 3.81 -13.58
C ASP A 27 -4.25 4.01 -13.12
N GLU A 28 -4.86 2.95 -12.57
CA GLU A 28 -6.21 2.97 -12.02
C GLU A 28 -6.18 2.89 -10.49
N PRO A 29 -7.06 3.62 -9.78
CA PRO A 29 -7.09 3.59 -8.32
C PRO A 29 -7.45 2.19 -7.82
N MET A 30 -6.55 1.58 -7.05
CA MET A 30 -6.81 0.33 -6.36
C MET A 30 -7.80 0.59 -5.24
N VAL A 31 -8.88 -0.17 -5.23
CA VAL A 31 -9.93 -0.08 -4.20
C VAL A 31 -9.77 -1.23 -3.23
N TYR A 32 -9.61 -0.93 -1.96
CA TYR A 32 -9.54 -1.92 -0.89
C TYR A 32 -10.46 -1.55 0.28
N LEU A 33 -10.70 -2.54 1.15
CA LEU A 33 -11.46 -2.36 2.38
C LEU A 33 -10.51 -2.17 3.57
N HIS A 34 -10.52 -0.98 4.15
CA HIS A 34 -9.69 -0.63 5.30
C HIS A 34 -10.22 -1.27 6.58
N GLY A 35 -9.35 -1.89 7.37
CA GLY A 35 -9.70 -2.50 8.64
C GLY A 35 -9.15 -3.90 8.91
N GLY A 36 -8.06 -4.31 8.26
CA GLY A 36 -7.45 -5.63 8.47
C GLY A 36 -8.15 -6.76 7.70
N TYR A 37 -8.58 -6.47 6.48
CA TYR A 37 -9.19 -7.43 5.55
C TYR A 37 -8.19 -8.00 4.54
N ASP A 38 -6.88 -7.83 4.79
CA ASP A 38 -5.79 -8.27 3.91
C ASP A 38 -5.90 -7.69 2.48
N GLY A 39 -6.50 -6.50 2.37
CA GLY A 39 -6.69 -5.81 1.08
C GLY A 39 -5.48 -4.98 0.64
N THR A 40 -4.58 -4.68 1.58
CA THR A 40 -3.30 -3.98 1.35
C THR A 40 -2.32 -4.31 2.49
N PHE A 41 -1.09 -3.82 2.41
CA PHE A 41 -0.09 -4.07 3.44
C PHE A 41 -0.45 -3.37 4.76
N PRO A 42 -0.25 -4.01 5.93
CA PRO A 42 -0.59 -3.44 7.24
C PRO A 42 0.00 -2.04 7.46
N LYS A 43 1.25 -1.82 7.03
CA LYS A 43 1.94 -0.55 7.16
C LYS A 43 1.30 0.57 6.32
N ILE A 44 0.73 0.22 5.16
CA ILE A 44 -0.04 1.16 4.32
C ILE A 44 -1.36 1.50 5.02
N GLU A 45 -2.08 0.51 5.55
CA GLU A 45 -3.30 0.77 6.34
C GLU A 45 -2.98 1.68 7.54
N GLU A 46 -1.95 1.37 8.34
CA GLU A 46 -1.59 2.19 9.50
C GLU A 46 -1.21 3.62 9.13
N ALA A 47 -0.51 3.81 8.01
CA ALA A 47 -0.12 5.14 7.53
C ALA A 47 -1.31 5.95 6.99
N LEU A 48 -2.35 5.28 6.49
CA LEU A 48 -3.56 5.93 5.98
C LEU A 48 -4.65 6.08 7.05
N ASP A 49 -4.60 5.32 8.14
CA ASP A 49 -5.60 5.35 9.20
C ASP A 49 -5.73 6.74 9.82
N GLY A 50 -6.96 7.24 9.93
CA GLY A 50 -7.26 8.56 10.49
C GLY A 50 -7.00 9.74 9.56
N HIS A 51 -6.42 9.53 8.37
CA HIS A 51 -6.23 10.55 7.35
C HIS A 51 -7.48 10.79 6.49
N ASP A 52 -7.55 11.94 5.83
CA ASP A 52 -8.66 12.31 4.93
C ASP A 52 -8.29 12.10 3.46
N ALA A 53 -9.30 12.00 2.59
CA ALA A 53 -9.09 11.88 1.14
C ALA A 53 -8.24 13.03 0.58
N GLY A 54 -7.30 12.68 -0.32
CA GLY A 54 -6.29 13.60 -0.86
C GLY A 54 -4.99 13.65 -0.04
N PHE A 55 -4.89 12.85 1.03
CA PHE A 55 -3.62 12.62 1.71
C PHE A 55 -2.67 11.80 0.83
N GLU A 56 -1.43 12.26 0.74
CA GLU A 56 -0.34 11.60 0.03
C GLU A 56 0.79 11.36 1.03
N THR A 57 1.37 10.17 0.98
CA THR A 57 2.51 9.80 1.82
C THR A 57 3.44 8.87 1.05
N GLU A 58 4.72 8.92 1.41
CA GLU A 58 5.74 8.01 0.90
C GLU A 58 6.19 7.14 2.07
N LEU A 59 6.14 5.83 1.88
CA LEU A 59 6.47 4.84 2.89
C LEU A 59 7.51 3.89 2.33
N GLN A 60 8.59 3.70 3.08
CA GLN A 60 9.53 2.64 2.80
C GLN A 60 9.02 1.35 3.46
N LEU A 61 8.70 0.37 2.63
CA LEU A 61 8.33 -0.98 3.06
C LEU A 61 9.59 -1.85 2.95
N GLU A 62 9.99 -2.45 4.07
CA GLU A 62 11.02 -3.49 4.01
C GLU A 62 10.42 -4.76 3.38
N PRO A 63 11.24 -5.67 2.81
CA PRO A 63 10.77 -6.88 2.15
C PRO A 63 9.79 -7.69 3.01
N ASP A 64 10.13 -7.94 4.27
CA ASP A 64 9.28 -8.62 5.26
C ASP A 64 7.91 -7.95 5.50
N GLU A 65 7.77 -6.66 5.23
CA GLU A 65 6.53 -5.88 5.48
C GLU A 65 5.66 -5.75 4.21
N ALA A 66 6.19 -6.14 3.05
CA ALA A 66 5.49 -6.12 1.78
C ALA A 66 5.37 -7.55 1.21
N PHE A 67 6.22 -7.90 0.25
CA PHE A 67 6.12 -9.14 -0.51
C PHE A 67 6.95 -10.30 0.05
N GLY A 68 7.61 -10.10 1.20
CA GLY A 68 8.59 -11.01 1.77
C GLY A 68 9.95 -10.94 1.07
N ASP A 69 10.85 -11.81 1.49
CA ASP A 69 12.11 -12.03 0.77
C ASP A 69 11.85 -12.51 -0.66
N TYR A 70 12.79 -12.20 -1.55
CA TYR A 70 12.79 -12.76 -2.90
C TYR A 70 12.84 -14.29 -2.82
N ASP A 71 11.76 -14.94 -3.25
CA ASP A 71 11.66 -16.39 -3.27
C ASP A 71 11.99 -16.92 -4.68
N ALA A 72 13.18 -17.53 -4.80
CA ALA A 72 13.66 -18.10 -6.05
C ALA A 72 12.87 -19.34 -6.50
N GLU A 73 12.04 -19.93 -5.63
CA GLU A 73 11.24 -21.12 -5.93
C GLU A 73 9.93 -20.79 -6.68
N LEU A 74 9.57 -19.51 -6.79
CA LEU A 74 8.42 -19.02 -7.56
C LEU A 74 8.76 -18.62 -9.01
N VAL A 75 9.93 -19.06 -9.52
CA VAL A 75 10.44 -18.82 -10.90
C VAL A 75 10.17 -20.00 -11.83
#